data_AF-H9A6I5-F1
#
_entry.id   AF-H9A6I5-F1
#
_cell.length_a   1.000
_cell.length_b   1.000
_cell.length_c   1.000
_cell.angle_alpha   90.00
_cell.angle_beta   90.00
_cell.angle_gamma   90.00
#
_symmetry.space_group_name_H-M   'P 1'
#
loop_
_entity.id
_entity.type
_entity.pdbx_description
1 polymer ?
#
loop_
_entity_poly.entity_id
_entity_poly.type
_entity_poly.pdbx_seq_one_letter_code
_entity_poly.pdbx_strand_id
1 'polypeptide(L)' 'NPFLEVKVTDTPKRSRRDFGLDCDEHSTESRCCRYPLTVDFEAFGWDWIIAPKRYKANYCSG' A
#
# COMPACT_ATOMS: atom_id res chain seq x y z
N ASN A 1 -0.26 47.70 16.52
CA ASN A 1 -0.82 46.72 17.48
C ASN A 1 -0.12 45.39 17.33
N PRO A 2 0.82 45.03 18.21
CA PRO A 2 1.39 43.68 18.20
C PRO A 2 0.34 42.70 18.74
N PHE A 3 0.18 41.57 18.08
CA PHE A 3 -0.64 40.47 18.56
C PHE A 3 0.07 39.14 18.33
N LEU A 4 -0.32 38.14 19.11
CA LEU A 4 0.21 36.78 19.06
C LEU A 4 -0.94 35.83 18.74
N GLU A 5 -0.83 35.09 17.64
CA GLU A 5 -1.77 34.02 17.29
C GLU A 5 -1.16 32.68 17.65
N VAL A 6 -1.85 31.91 18.49
CA VAL A 6 -1.41 30.57 18.92
C VAL A 6 -2.44 29.56 18.44
N LYS A 7 -1.99 28.56 17.66
CA LYS A 7 -2.79 27.38 17.31
C LYS A 7 -2.37 26.22 18.20
N VAL A 8 -3.24 25.84 19.12
CA VAL A 8 -3.07 24.64 19.94
C VAL A 8 -3.86 23.52 19.28
N THR A 9 -3.17 22.52 18.74
CA THR A 9 -3.81 21.25 18.37
C THR A 9 -3.86 20.38 19.61
N ASP A 10 -5.05 19.93 19.99
CA ASP A 10 -5.24 18.94 21.04
C ASP A 10 -4.32 17.75 20.78
N THR A 11 -3.68 17.18 21.82
CA THR A 11 -2.71 16.08 21.62
C THR A 11 -3.39 14.97 20.82
N PRO A 12 -2.99 14.72 19.56
CA PRO A 12 -3.71 13.77 18.75
C PRO A 12 -3.51 12.40 19.39
N LYS A 13 -4.59 11.82 19.93
CA LYS A 13 -4.66 10.36 20.07
C LYS A 13 -4.35 9.86 18.68
N ARG A 14 -3.15 9.29 18.49
CA ARG A 14 -2.67 8.88 17.18
C ARG A 14 -3.70 7.90 16.63
N SER A 15 -4.60 8.39 15.78
CA SER A 15 -5.53 7.53 15.07
C SER A 15 -4.65 6.53 14.37
N ARG A 16 -4.97 5.25 14.55
CA ARG A 16 -4.22 4.20 13.91
C ARG A 16 -4.27 4.52 12.42
N ARG A 17 -3.12 4.89 11.84
CA ARG A 17 -3.03 5.24 10.42
C ARG A 17 -3.77 4.13 9.67
N ASP A 18 -4.72 4.55 8.84
CA ASP A 18 -5.67 3.68 8.15
C ASP A 18 -4.97 2.38 7.76
N PHE A 19 -5.51 1.24 8.22
CA PHE A 19 -4.90 -0.04 7.89
C PHE A 19 -5.00 -0.17 6.37
N GLY A 20 -3.86 -0.30 5.69
CA GLY A 20 -3.84 -0.42 4.23
C GLY A 20 -4.86 -1.47 3.79
N LEU A 21 -5.72 -1.09 2.84
CA LEU A 21 -6.79 -1.95 2.33
C LEU A 21 -6.17 -3.06 1.48
N ASP A 22 -6.74 -4.26 1.56
CA ASP A 22 -6.46 -5.39 0.68
C ASP A 22 -7.65 -5.62 -0.25
N CYS A 23 -7.43 -5.44 -1.55
CA CYS A 23 -8.42 -5.57 -2.60
C CYS A 23 -8.11 -6.79 -3.46
N ASP A 24 -9.13 -7.36 -4.09
CA ASP A 24 -9.00 -8.34 -5.15
C ASP A 24 -9.21 -7.70 -6.54
N GLU A 25 -9.07 -8.49 -7.60
CA GLU A 25 -9.24 -8.03 -8.99
C GLU A 25 -10.68 -7.57 -9.33
N HIS A 26 -11.66 -7.90 -8.48
CA HIS A 26 -13.07 -7.53 -8.66
C HIS A 26 -13.49 -6.38 -7.73
N SER A 27 -12.59 -5.89 -6.89
CA SER A 27 -12.85 -4.78 -5.99
C SER A 27 -13.13 -3.51 -6.78
N THR A 28 -14.21 -2.82 -6.42
CA THR A 28 -14.57 -1.49 -6.96
C THR A 28 -14.09 -0.36 -6.04
N GLU A 29 -13.07 -0.61 -5.22
CA GLU A 29 -12.53 0.40 -4.29
C GLU A 29 -11.86 1.53 -5.07
N SER A 30 -12.23 2.77 -4.74
CA SER A 30 -11.72 3.98 -5.40
C SER A 30 -10.58 4.65 -4.63
N ARG A 31 -10.32 4.23 -3.39
CA ARG A 31 -9.16 4.69 -2.60
C ARG A 31 -7.94 3.83 -2.90
N CYS A 32 -6.76 4.33 -2.52
CA CYS A 32 -5.52 3.55 -2.59
C CYS A 32 -5.69 2.22 -1.83
N CYS A 33 -5.46 1.12 -2.55
CA CYS A 33 -5.63 -0.25 -2.08
C CYS A 33 -4.49 -1.15 -2.58
N ARG A 34 -4.16 -2.20 -1.82
CA ARG A 34 -3.19 -3.23 -2.22
C ARG A 34 -3.90 -4.34 -2.99
N TYR A 35 -3.49 -4.57 -4.22
CA TYR A 35 -4.00 -5.60 -5.12
C TYR A 35 -3.02 -6.76 -5.25
N PRO A 36 -3.51 -8.01 -5.46
CA PRO A 36 -2.67 -9.16 -5.66
C PRO A 36 -1.88 -9.05 -6.98
N LEU A 37 -0.61 -9.43 -6.93
CA LEU A 37 0.23 -9.63 -8.11
C LEU A 37 1.20 -10.76 -7.82
N THR A 38 1.16 -11.79 -8.65
CA THR A 38 2.12 -12.90 -8.59
C THR A 38 3.00 -12.86 -9.83
N VAL A 39 4.30 -12.71 -9.61
CA VAL A 39 5.33 -12.82 -10.65
C VAL A 39 5.75 -14.28 -10.76
N ASP A 40 5.70 -14.84 -11.97
CA ASP A 40 6.21 -16.18 -12.26
C ASP A 40 7.52 -16.06 -13.04
N PHE A 41 8.64 -16.38 -12.40
CA PHE A 41 9.96 -16.16 -12.99
C PHE A 41 10.23 -17.05 -14.21
N GLU A 42 9.59 -18.22 -14.29
CA GLU A 42 9.71 -19.11 -15.45
C GLU A 42 8.95 -18.54 -16.65
N ALA A 43 7.77 -17.95 -16.41
CA ALA A 43 7.01 -17.28 -17.46
C ALA A 43 7.73 -16.04 -18.03
N PHE A 44 8.55 -15.38 -17.21
CA PHE A 44 9.40 -14.25 -17.63
C PHE A 44 10.74 -14.69 -18.23
N GLY A 45 11.06 -15.99 -18.26
CA GLY A 45 12.34 -16.51 -18.76
C GLY A 45 13.54 -16.13 -17.88
N TRP A 46 13.33 -15.96 -16.57
CA TRP A 46 14.38 -15.61 -15.61
C TRP A 46 15.00 -16.88 -15.01
N ASP A 47 15.76 -17.59 -15.82
CA ASP A 47 16.37 -18.87 -15.45
C ASP A 47 17.47 -18.77 -14.38
N TRP A 48 17.94 -17.55 -14.09
CA TRP A 48 18.92 -17.29 -13.03
C TRP A 48 18.31 -17.37 -11.61
N ILE A 49 16.99 -17.33 -11.48
CA ILE A 49 16.31 -17.50 -10.18
C ILE A 49 16.02 -18.98 -9.97
N ILE A 50 16.82 -19.59 -9.09
CA ILE A 50 16.75 -21.03 -8.79
C ILE A 50 15.48 -21.37 -8.00
N ALA A 51 15.17 -20.57 -6.96
CA ALA A 51 13.96 -20.69 -6.15
C ALA A 51 13.69 -19.38 -5.39
N PRO A 52 12.41 -19.05 -5.07
CA PRO A 52 11.18 -19.72 -5.52
C PRO A 52 10.89 -19.44 -7.00
N LYS A 53 9.97 -20.20 -7.61
CA LYS A 53 9.53 -19.97 -9.01
C LYS A 53 8.49 -18.87 -9.15
N ARG A 54 7.74 -18.59 -8.07
CA ARG A 54 6.73 -17.53 -8.01
C ARG A 54 6.95 -16.62 -6.81
N TYR A 55 6.69 -15.33 -6.99
CA TYR A 55 6.79 -14.31 -5.97
C TYR A 55 5.52 -13.47 -5.89
N LYS A 56 4.95 -13.35 -4.69
CA LYS A 56 3.80 -12.47 -4.42
C LYS A 56 4.30 -11.05 -4.20
N ALA A 57 4.40 -10.29 -5.29
CA ALA A 57 4.86 -8.90 -5.25
C ALA A 57 3.78 -7.96 -4.70
N ASN A 58 2.51 -8.21 -5.03
CA ASN A 58 1.40 -7.27 -4.85
C ASN A 58 1.72 -5.87 -5.42
N TYR A 59 0.73 -4.99 -5.49
CA TYR A 59 0.96 -3.59 -5.86
C TYR A 59 -0.12 -2.70 -5.24
N CYS A 60 0.16 -1.41 -5.10
CA CYS A 60 -0.82 -0.44 -4.64
C CYS A 60 -1.38 0.34 -5.84
N SER A 61 -2.70 0.51 -5.90
CA SER A 61 -3.40 1.27 -6.94
C SER A 61 -4.67 1.91 -6.36
N GLY A 62 -5.22 2.93 -7.05
CA GLY A 62 -6.32 3.76 -6.56
C GLY A 62 -5.89 5.15 -6.14
#